data_AF-A0A940TSP6-F1
#
_entry.id   AF-A0A940TSP6-F1
#
_cell.length_a   1.000
_cell.length_b   1.000
_cell.length_c   1.000
_cell.angle_alpha   90.00
_cell.angle_beta   90.00
_cell.angle_gamma   90.00
#
_symmetry.space_group_name_H-M   'P 1'
#
loop_
_entity.id
_entity.type
_entity.pdbx_description
1 polymer ?
#
loop_
_entity_poly.entity_id
_entity_poly.type
_entity_poly.pdbx_seq_one_letter_code
_entity_poly.pdbx_strand_id
1 'polypeptide(L)' 'MTTTPSPFLIAKGKNDIFLLPKMANRHGLIAGATGTGKTVTLRVLAEQFSKIGVPIFMADVKGDLSGLPFPGGEN' A
#
# COMPACT_ATOMS: atom_id res chain seq x y z
N MET A 1 -5.85 -26.11 -3.25
CA MET A 1 -4.73 -25.35 -3.84
C MET A 1 -4.65 -23.99 -3.16
N THR A 2 -3.89 -23.85 -2.07
CA THR A 2 -3.69 -22.56 -1.40
C THR A 2 -2.36 -21.98 -1.84
N THR A 3 -2.34 -21.25 -2.95
CA THR A 3 -1.15 -20.47 -3.32
C THR A 3 -0.95 -19.42 -2.24
N THR A 4 0.18 -19.48 -1.55
CA THR A 4 0.54 -18.42 -0.62
C THR A 4 0.78 -17.15 -1.44
N PRO A 5 0.06 -16.04 -1.19
CA PRO A 5 0.27 -14.82 -1.94
C PRO A 5 1.74 -14.38 -1.80
N SER A 6 2.37 -14.06 -2.93
CA SER A 6 3.78 -13.70 -2.99
C SER A 6 4.08 -12.44 -2.16
N PRO A 7 5.23 -12.37 -1.48
CA PRO A 7 5.69 -11.14 -0.84
C PRO A 7 5.78 -9.99 -1.85
N PHE A 8 5.39 -8.79 -1.44
CA PHE A 8 5.52 -7.59 -2.27
C PHE A 8 6.46 -6.57 -1.63
N LEU A 9 7.24 -5.91 -2.49
CA LEU A 9 8.23 -4.90 -2.10
C LEU A 9 7.52 -3.66 -1.54
N ILE A 10 7.95 -3.20 -0.37
CA ILE A 10 7.40 -1.99 0.29
C ILE A 10 8.44 -0.89 0.48
N ALA A 11 9.73 -1.21 0.52
CA ALA A 11 10.80 -0.23 0.61
C ALA A 11 12.11 -0.76 0.00
N LYS A 12 12.92 0.16 -0.53
CA LYS A 12 14.28 -0.12 -1.02
C LYS A 12 15.30 0.45 -0.05
N GLY A 13 16.45 -0.19 0.06
CA GLY A 13 17.54 0.24 0.94
C GLY A 13 18.83 -0.53 0.65
N LYS A 14 19.70 -0.68 1.66
CA LYS A 14 20.85 -1.60 1.54
C LYS A 14 20.40 -3.03 1.22
N ASN A 15 19.24 -3.40 1.77
CA ASN A 15 18.48 -4.58 1.40
C ASN A 15 17.06 -4.13 1.08
N ASP A 16 16.45 -4.80 0.10
CA ASP A 16 15.03 -4.60 -0.22
C ASP A 16 14.14 -5.19 0.89
N ILE A 17 13.07 -4.46 1.22
CA ILE A 17 12.15 -4.83 2.30
C ILE A 17 10.81 -5.25 1.68
N PHE A 18 10.42 -6.48 1.98
CA PHE A 18 9.18 -7.09 1.49
C PHE A 18 8.18 -7.28 2.63
N LEU A 19 6.90 -7.08 2.32
CA LEU A 19 5.80 -7.42 3.21
C LEU A 19 5.27 -8.82 2.86
N LEU A 20 5.12 -9.66 3.88
CA LEU A 20 4.48 -10.97 3.76
C LEU A 20 2.96 -10.79 3.91
N PRO A 21 2.13 -11.04 2.88
CA PRO A 21 0.71 -10.71 2.94
C PRO A 21 -0.03 -11.45 4.07
N LYS A 22 0.37 -12.70 4.35
CA LYS A 22 -0.18 -13.49 5.46
C LYS A 22 0.04 -12.87 6.85
N MET A 23 1.04 -12.00 6.99
CA MET A 23 1.39 -11.36 8.27
C MET A 23 0.80 -9.95 8.39
N ALA A 24 0.15 -9.45 7.34
CA ALA A 24 -0.45 -8.11 7.28
C ALA A 24 -1.87 -8.03 7.88
N ASN A 25 -2.31 -9.05 8.59
CA ASN A 25 -3.53 -9.06 9.38
C ASN A 25 -3.37 -8.39 10.77
N ARG A 26 -2.21 -7.80 11.04
CA ARG A 26 -1.94 -6.99 12.24
C ARG A 26 -2.06 -5.51 11.91
N HIS A 27 -2.49 -4.73 12.89
CA HIS A 27 -2.52 -3.27 12.77
C HIS A 27 -1.11 -2.72 12.52
N GLY A 28 -1.00 -1.79 11.57
CA GLY A 28 0.23 -1.06 11.28
C GLY A 28 0.04 0.44 11.52
N LEU A 29 1.14 1.15 11.71
CA LEU A 29 1.16 2.62 11.85
C LEU A 29 2.11 3.21 10.81
N ILE A 30 1.60 4.12 9.99
CA ILE A 30 2.42 4.96 9.11
C ILE A 30 2.42 6.36 9.69
N ALA A 31 3.58 6.78 10.21
CA ALA A 31 3.78 8.07 10.85
C ALA A 31 4.99 8.80 10.23
N GLY A 32 5.02 10.12 10.36
CA GLY A 32 6.05 10.98 9.76
C GLY A 32 5.58 12.42 9.57
N ALA A 33 6.50 13.34 9.28
CA ALA A 33 6.20 14.75 9.03
C ALA A 33 5.50 14.95 7.66
N THR A 34 5.00 16.16 7.41
CA THR A 34 4.49 16.52 6.07
C THR A 34 5.61 16.39 5.03
N GLY A 35 5.30 15.85 3.86
CA GLY A 35 6.28 15.64 2.78
C GLY A 35 7.14 14.37 2.91
N THR A 36 7.02 13.57 3.98
CA THR A 36 7.82 12.34 4.16
C THR A 36 7.19 11.09 3.54
N GLY A 37 6.30 11.26 2.55
CA GLY A 37 5.77 10.13 1.77
C GLY A 37 4.66 9.30 2.39
N LYS A 38 4.08 9.67 3.55
CA LYS A 38 2.99 8.89 4.20
C LYS A 38 1.85 8.51 3.24
N THR A 39 1.35 9.48 2.47
CA THR A 39 0.27 9.28 1.49
C THR A 39 0.70 8.32 0.38
N VAL A 40 1.92 8.47 -0.14
CA VAL A 40 2.47 7.59 -1.18
C VAL A 40 2.63 6.16 -0.67
N THR A 41 3.12 5.99 0.57
CA THR A 41 3.23 4.67 1.20
C THR A 41 1.87 4.00 1.35
N LEU A 42 0.83 4.74 1.76
CA LEU A 42 -0.54 4.20 1.83
C LEU A 42 -1.07 3.76 0.47
N ARG A 43 -0.85 4.55 -0.60
CA ARG A 43 -1.26 4.18 -1.97
C ARG A 43 -0.58 2.89 -2.43
N VAL A 44 0.74 2.79 -2.26
CA VAL A 44 1.49 1.58 -2.64
C VAL A 44 0.95 0.35 -1.92
N LEU A 45 0.72 0.43 -0.61
CA LEU A 45 0.15 -0.69 0.14
C LEU A 45 -1.23 -1.09 -0.37
N ALA A 46 -2.13 -0.12 -0.56
CA ALA A 46 -3.47 -0.37 -1.08
C ALA A 46 -3.45 -1.04 -2.45
N GLU A 47 -2.61 -0.56 -3.37
CA GLU A 47 -2.44 -1.17 -4.70
C GLU A 47 -1.91 -2.60 -4.60
N GLN A 48 -0.89 -2.86 -3.77
CA GLN A 48 -0.32 -4.21 -3.64
C GLN A 48 -1.32 -5.20 -3.06
N PHE A 49 -2.11 -4.81 -2.07
CA PHE A 49 -3.17 -5.65 -1.54
C PHE A 49 -4.31 -5.86 -2.56
N SER A 50 -4.73 -4.80 -3.26
CA SER A 50 -5.76 -4.91 -4.30
C SER A 50 -5.32 -5.84 -5.43
N LYS A 51 -4.05 -5.83 -5.83
CA LYS A 51 -3.48 -6.70 -6.88
C LYS A 51 -3.58 -8.19 -6.53
N ILE A 52 -3.59 -8.55 -5.26
CA ILE A 52 -3.77 -9.94 -4.80
C ILE A 52 -5.23 -10.26 -4.44
N GLY A 53 -6.17 -9.40 -4.82
CA GLY A 53 -7.61 -9.61 -4.64
C GLY A 53 -8.15 -9.24 -3.25
N VAL A 54 -7.38 -8.53 -2.42
CA VAL A 54 -7.87 -8.06 -1.11
C VAL A 54 -8.67 -6.77 -1.31
N PRO A 55 -9.94 -6.70 -0.88
CA PRO A 55 -10.72 -5.47 -0.94
C PRO A 55 -10.17 -4.44 0.04
N ILE A 56 -10.04 -3.19 -0.41
CA ILE A 56 -9.46 -2.09 0.38
C ILE A 56 -10.52 -1.04 0.67
N PHE A 57 -10.66 -0.72 1.95
CA PHE A 57 -11.41 0.43 2.42
C PHE A 57 -10.45 1.45 3.01
N MET A 58 -10.60 2.72 2.65
CA MET A 58 -9.69 3.78 3.06
C MET A 58 -10.47 5.04 3.41
N ALA A 59 -10.27 5.56 4.62
CA ALA A 59 -10.75 6.87 5.01
C ALA A 59 -9.74 7.92 4.55
N ASP A 60 -10.18 8.86 3.73
CA ASP A 60 -9.34 9.93 3.19
C ASP A 60 -9.84 11.30 3.66
N VAL A 61 -9.28 11.77 4.77
CA VAL A 61 -9.67 13.05 5.38
C VAL A 61 -9.19 14.24 4.56
N LYS A 62 -8.04 14.11 3.88
CA LYS A 62 -7.42 15.22 3.14
C LYS A 62 -7.83 15.28 1.67
N GLY A 63 -8.42 14.21 1.15
CA GLY A 63 -8.77 14.09 -0.27
C GLY A 63 -7.60 13.63 -1.15
N ASP A 64 -6.43 13.36 -0.55
CA ASP A 64 -5.20 13.04 -1.28
C ASP A 64 -5.23 11.63 -1.91
N LEU A 65 -6.19 10.77 -1.56
CA LEU A 65 -6.26 9.36 -1.98
C LEU A 65 -7.48 9.08 -2.88
N SER A 66 -8.39 10.05 -3.01
CA SER A 66 -9.62 9.97 -3.83
C SER A 66 -9.40 9.55 -5.29
N GLY A 67 -8.26 9.87 -5.90
CA GLY A 67 -7.91 9.47 -7.27
C GLY A 67 -7.43 8.03 -7.43
N LEU A 68 -7.11 7.32 -6.34
CA LEU A 68 -6.50 5.98 -6.37
C LEU A 68 -7.32 4.90 -7.11
N PRO A 69 -8.66 4.86 -7.03
CA PRO A 69 -9.46 3.83 -7.70
C PRO A 69 -9.52 3.97 -9.23
N PHE A 70 -9.09 5.12 -9.77
CA PHE A 70 -9.20 5.44 -11.19
C PHE A 70 -7.85 5.24 -11.89
N PRO A 71 -7.85 4.91 -13.19
CA PRO A 71 -6.64 4.97 -13.99
C PRO A 71 -6.00 6.37 -13.88
N GLY A 72 -4.67 6.41 -13.89
CA GLY A 72 -3.96 7.68 -13.96
C GLY A 72 -4.37 8.48 -15.20
N GLY A 73 -4.49 9.80 -15.06
CA GLY A 73 -4.73 10.70 -16.19
C GLY A 73 -3.54 10.73 -17.15
N GLU A 74 -3.81 11.15 -18.39
CA GLU A 74 -2.75 11.42 -19.37
C GLU A 74 -1.86 12.57 -18.85
N ASN A 75 -0.53 12.40 -18.96
CA ASN A 75 0.45 13.42 -18.58
C ASN A 75 0.60 14.47 -19.69
#